data_AF-A0A924XFP1-F1
#
_entry.id   AF-A0A924XFP1-F1
#
_cell.length_a   1.000
_cell.length_b   1.000
_cell.length_c   1.000
_cell.angle_alpha   90.00
_cell.angle_beta   90.00
_cell.angle_gamma   90.00
#
_symmetry.space_group_name_H-M   'P 1'
#
loop_
_entity.id
_entity.type
_entity.pdbx_description
1 polymer ?
#
loop_
_entity_poly.entity_id
_entity_poly.type
_entity_poly.pdbx_seq_one_letter_code
_entity_poly.pdbx_strand_id
1 'polypeptide(L)'
;MTRFSFLVLLAVSACLNAAESRARREESVGHLERDGLLVDVDGGHAAVRSLDAHAVTLWAQAPELVMTLQPAPGTTTIRIDNVLADSQLSALDAAGVVDAVERLSPTESVWTITTTARARFALTVADSNDTSPWRFIMFADVQ
;
A
#
# COMPACT_ATOMS: atom_id res chain seq x y z
N MET A 1 -22.56 37.12 25.67
CA MET A 1 -22.12 36.96 24.26
C MET A 1 -20.69 36.44 24.09
N THR A 2 -19.86 36.33 25.13
CA THR A 2 -18.45 35.90 25.02
C THR A 2 -18.22 34.38 25.06
N ARG A 3 -19.16 33.59 25.61
CA ARG A 3 -19.01 32.12 25.72
C ARG A 3 -19.28 31.36 24.42
N PHE A 4 -20.12 31.91 23.53
CA PHE A 4 -20.47 31.27 22.27
C PHE A 4 -19.31 31.37 21.25
N SER A 5 -18.57 32.48 21.26
CA SER A 5 -17.39 32.68 20.39
C SER A 5 -16.24 31.70 20.67
N PHE A 6 -16.09 31.24 21.92
CA PHE A 6 -15.00 30.34 22.29
C PHE A 6 -15.22 28.90 21.78
N LEU A 7 -16.48 28.45 21.77
CA LEU A 7 -16.87 27.14 21.22
C LEU A 7 -16.68 27.06 19.70
N VAL A 8 -16.97 28.16 18.98
CA VAL A 8 -16.75 28.24 17.54
C VAL A 8 -15.26 28.17 17.19
N LEU A 9 -14.38 28.80 17.98
CA LEU A 9 -12.94 28.80 17.74
C LEU A 9 -12.28 27.41 17.94
N LEU A 10 -12.78 26.62 18.88
CA LEU A 10 -12.34 25.24 19.13
C LEU A 10 -12.81 24.27 18.04
N ALA A 11 -14.01 24.48 17.49
CA ALA A 11 -14.53 23.66 16.39
C ALA A 11 -13.71 23.85 15.09
N VAL A 12 -13.33 25.09 14.78
CA VAL A 12 -12.55 25.40 13.56
C VAL A 12 -11.14 24.81 13.62
N SER A 13 -10.49 24.85 14.78
CA SER A 13 -9.14 24.28 14.96
C SER A 13 -9.12 22.74 14.92
N ALA A 14 -10.19 22.08 15.38
CA ALA A 14 -10.35 20.64 15.22
C ALA A 14 -10.56 20.20 13.75
N CYS A 15 -11.29 20.99 12.96
CA CYS A 15 -11.53 20.70 11.54
C CYS A 15 -10.27 20.89 10.67
N LEU A 16 -9.43 21.90 10.95
CA LEU A 16 -8.19 22.12 10.18
C LEU A 16 -7.19 20.97 10.35
N ASN A 17 -7.04 20.44 11.57
CA ASN A 17 -6.12 19.33 11.82
C ASN A 17 -6.55 18.03 11.09
N ALA A 18 -7.86 17.78 11.01
CA ALA A 18 -8.41 16.66 10.26
C ALA A 18 -8.15 16.79 8.74
N ALA A 19 -8.22 18.00 8.19
CA ALA A 19 -7.93 18.24 6.77
C ALA A 19 -6.42 18.12 6.47
N GLU A 20 -5.57 18.67 7.33
CA GLU A 20 -4.11 18.64 7.15
C GLU A 20 -3.53 17.22 7.28
N SER A 21 -4.08 16.41 8.21
CA SER A 21 -3.71 14.99 8.33
C SER A 21 -4.20 14.12 7.18
N ARG A 22 -5.26 14.54 6.45
CA ARG A 22 -5.68 13.90 5.20
C ARG A 22 -4.78 14.28 4.03
N ALA A 23 -4.47 15.57 3.88
CA ALA A 23 -3.56 16.04 2.83
C ALA A 23 -2.17 15.37 2.92
N ARG A 24 -1.61 15.22 4.13
CA ARG A 24 -0.34 14.49 4.34
C ARG A 24 -0.41 13.00 4.00
N ARG A 25 -1.60 12.37 4.07
CA ARG A 25 -1.78 10.96 3.67
C ARG A 25 -2.03 10.80 2.17
N GLU A 26 -2.56 11.83 1.52
CA GLU A 26 -2.73 11.86 0.07
C GLU A 26 -1.38 12.00 -0.66
N GLU A 27 -0.41 12.69 -0.05
CA GLU A 27 0.94 12.83 -0.60
C GLU A 27 1.71 11.50 -0.74
N SER A 28 1.33 10.46 0.02
CA SER A 28 1.96 9.14 -0.03
C SER A 28 1.15 8.08 -0.78
N VAL A 29 0.10 8.49 -1.52
CA VAL A 29 -0.65 7.58 -2.38
C VAL A 29 0.17 7.32 -3.63
N GLY A 30 0.48 6.05 -3.87
CA GLY A 30 1.22 5.62 -5.04
C GLY A 30 2.73 5.89 -4.99
N HIS A 31 3.21 6.93 -4.31
CA HIS A 31 4.60 7.36 -4.45
C HIS A 31 5.28 7.73 -3.13
N LEU A 32 6.55 7.36 -2.96
CA LEU A 32 7.41 7.84 -1.88
C LEU A 32 8.89 7.75 -2.28
N GLU A 33 9.62 8.84 -2.08
CA GLU A 33 11.08 8.91 -2.24
C GLU A 33 11.74 9.31 -0.91
N ARG A 34 12.78 8.58 -0.49
CA ARG A 34 13.56 8.88 0.71
C ARG A 34 14.97 8.32 0.59
N ASP A 35 15.98 9.13 0.91
CA ASP A 35 17.39 8.72 0.95
C ASP A 35 17.90 8.03 -0.34
N GLY A 36 17.37 8.47 -1.50
CA GLY A 36 17.70 7.90 -2.81
C GLY A 36 16.99 6.59 -3.15
N LEU A 37 16.10 6.12 -2.28
CA LEU A 37 15.18 5.02 -2.52
C LEU A 37 13.86 5.58 -3.03
N LEU A 38 13.28 4.93 -4.03
CA LEU A 38 11.98 5.30 -4.55
C LEU A 38 11.08 4.08 -4.66
N VAL A 39 9.82 4.28 -4.26
CA VAL A 39 8.71 3.35 -4.47
C VAL A 39 7.64 4.11 -5.24
N ASP A 40 7.20 3.51 -6.34
CA ASP A 40 6.13 4.04 -7.18
C ASP A 40 5.15 2.91 -7.51
N VAL A 41 3.86 3.14 -7.30
CA VAL A 41 2.77 2.17 -7.49
C VAL A 41 1.86 2.69 -8.58
N ASP A 42 1.79 1.94 -9.66
CA ASP A 42 1.04 2.29 -10.86
C ASP A 42 -0.43 2.56 -10.50
N GLY A 43 -0.96 3.71 -10.94
CA GLY A 43 -2.36 4.10 -10.74
C GLY A 43 -2.76 4.41 -9.28
N GLY A 44 -1.80 4.50 -8.35
CA GLY A 44 -2.11 4.74 -6.94
C GLY A 44 -2.83 3.55 -6.27
N HIS A 45 -2.67 2.34 -6.78
CA HIS A 45 -3.34 1.14 -6.28
C HIS A 45 -2.84 0.68 -4.89
N ALA A 46 -1.87 1.37 -4.31
CA ALA A 46 -1.54 1.29 -2.90
C ALA A 46 -1.03 2.63 -2.38
N ALA A 47 -1.20 2.84 -1.08
CA ALA A 47 -0.51 3.91 -0.36
C ALA A 47 0.80 3.40 0.22
N VAL A 48 1.88 4.15 0.03
CA VAL A 48 3.17 3.85 0.67
C VAL A 48 3.14 4.41 2.08
N ARG A 49 3.22 3.53 3.08
CA ARG A 49 3.13 3.89 4.51
C ARG A 49 4.50 4.17 5.14
N SER A 50 5.52 3.42 4.72
CA SER A 50 6.90 3.63 5.16
C SER A 50 7.87 3.13 4.11
N LEU A 51 9.02 3.80 4.03
CA LEU A 51 10.16 3.42 3.21
C LEU A 51 11.44 3.68 4.00
N ASP A 52 12.29 2.65 4.08
CA ASP A 52 13.66 2.70 4.56
C ASP A 52 14.55 1.77 3.71
N ALA A 53 15.84 1.69 4.04
CA ALA A 53 16.84 0.94 3.27
C ALA A 53 16.57 -0.57 3.15
N HIS A 54 15.79 -1.16 4.06
CA HIS A 54 15.59 -2.61 4.17
C HIS A 54 14.12 -3.02 4.17
N ALA A 55 13.20 -2.06 4.25
CA ALA A 55 11.78 -2.32 4.28
C ALA A 55 10.94 -1.25 3.57
N VAL A 56 9.89 -1.72 2.90
CA VAL A 56 8.77 -0.90 2.46
C VAL A 56 7.48 -1.47 3.04
N THR A 57 6.60 -0.60 3.52
CA THR A 57 5.24 -0.96 3.89
C THR A 57 4.24 -0.29 2.97
N LEU A 58 3.35 -1.08 2.39
CA LEU A 58 2.27 -0.65 1.53
C LEU A 58 0.91 -0.99 2.14
N TRP A 59 -0.11 -0.20 1.83
CA TRP A 59 -1.51 -0.55 2.03
C TRP A 59 -2.20 -0.67 0.67
N ALA A 60 -2.58 -1.89 0.30
CA ALA A 60 -3.24 -2.14 -0.97
C ALA A 60 -4.64 -1.50 -1.00
N GLN A 61 -4.97 -0.88 -2.13
CA GLN A 61 -6.28 -0.31 -2.44
C GLN A 61 -6.97 -1.05 -3.60
N ALA A 62 -6.24 -1.93 -4.27
CA ALA A 62 -6.76 -2.83 -5.30
C ALA A 62 -6.25 -4.27 -5.06
N PRO A 63 -6.99 -5.29 -5.51
CA PRO A 63 -6.54 -6.69 -5.43
C PRO A 63 -5.25 -6.95 -6.21
N GLU A 64 -5.06 -6.20 -7.31
CA GLU A 64 -3.87 -6.24 -8.14
C GLU A 64 -3.21 -4.87 -8.21
N LEU A 65 -1.87 -4.87 -8.20
CA LEU A 65 -1.09 -3.67 -8.36
C LEU A 65 0.25 -3.98 -9.01
N VAL A 66 0.81 -2.98 -9.66
CA VAL A 66 2.19 -3.01 -10.14
C VAL A 66 2.94 -1.92 -9.42
N MET A 67 4.14 -2.25 -8.95
CA MET A 67 5.03 -1.30 -8.31
C MET A 67 6.42 -1.35 -8.92
N THR A 68 7.06 -0.20 -8.95
CA THR A 68 8.47 -0.03 -9.23
C THR A 68 9.19 0.25 -7.92
N LEU A 69 10.24 -0.51 -7.65
CA LEU A 69 11.22 -0.20 -6.64
C LEU A 69 12.49 0.29 -7.34
N GLN A 70 13.03 1.42 -6.88
CA GLN A 70 14.38 1.85 -7.19
C GLN A 70 15.23 1.71 -5.93
N PRO A 71 15.94 0.59 -5.78
CA PRO A 71 16.86 0.37 -4.68
C PRO A 71 18.33 0.46 -5.13
N ALA A 72 19.22 0.46 -4.13
CA ALA A 72 20.59 -0.02 -4.30
C ALA A 72 20.60 -1.56 -4.32
N PRO A 73 21.62 -2.24 -4.88
CA PRO A 73 21.68 -3.69 -4.93
C PRO A 73 21.60 -4.32 -3.53
N GLY A 74 20.69 -5.27 -3.32
CA GLY A 74 20.55 -5.93 -2.02
C GLY A 74 19.19 -6.58 -1.78
N THR A 75 19.04 -7.07 -0.55
CA THR A 75 17.82 -7.72 -0.05
C THR A 75 16.99 -6.73 0.76
N THR A 76 15.68 -6.69 0.48
CA THR A 76 14.70 -5.80 1.09
C THR A 76 13.41 -6.58 1.37
N THR A 77 12.66 -6.14 2.38
CA THR A 77 11.35 -6.70 2.70
C THR A 77 10.24 -5.77 2.19
N ILE A 78 9.22 -6.35 1.59
CA ILE A 78 7.98 -5.65 1.22
C ILE A 78 6.87 -6.20 2.09
N ARG A 79 6.32 -5.37 2.97
CA ARG A 79 5.09 -5.67 3.71
C ARG A 79 3.92 -5.03 2.99
N ILE A 80 2.88 -5.81 2.66
CA ILE A 80 1.65 -5.28 2.08
C ILE A 80 0.49 -5.67 2.99
N ASP A 81 -0.14 -4.64 3.56
CA ASP A 81 -1.40 -4.72 4.29
C ASP A 81 -2.58 -4.68 3.30
N ASN A 82 -3.73 -5.23 3.71
CA ASN A 82 -4.98 -5.27 2.95
C ASN A 82 -4.90 -6.08 1.64
N VAL A 83 -4.13 -7.18 1.65
CA VAL A 83 -4.03 -8.12 0.52
C VAL A 83 -5.04 -9.27 0.64
N LEU A 84 -5.34 -9.95 -0.46
CA LEU A 84 -6.07 -11.22 -0.41
C LEU A 84 -5.14 -12.37 0.01
N ALA A 85 -5.68 -13.39 0.66
CA ALA A 85 -4.92 -14.48 1.26
C ALA A 85 -4.07 -15.28 0.23
N ASP A 86 -4.51 -15.32 -1.02
CA ASP A 86 -3.89 -16.02 -2.13
C ASP A 86 -3.10 -15.09 -3.07
N SER A 87 -2.95 -13.81 -2.73
CA SER A 87 -2.20 -12.84 -3.55
C SER A 87 -0.74 -13.29 -3.70
N GLN A 88 -0.20 -13.23 -4.92
CA GLN A 88 1.17 -13.58 -5.22
C GLN A 88 1.94 -12.35 -5.69
N LEU A 89 3.19 -12.24 -5.25
CA LEU A 89 4.11 -11.23 -5.75
C LEU A 89 5.07 -11.87 -6.74
N SER A 90 5.22 -11.26 -7.91
CA SER A 90 6.12 -11.72 -8.97
C SER A 90 6.97 -10.57 -9.48
N ALA A 91 8.23 -10.85 -9.82
CA ALA A 91 9.08 -9.89 -10.52
C ALA A 91 8.69 -9.84 -12.00
N LEU A 92 8.55 -8.63 -12.54
CA LEU A 92 8.24 -8.40 -13.95
C LEU A 92 9.49 -8.25 -14.82
N ASP A 93 10.65 -8.12 -14.19
CA ASP A 93 11.95 -8.01 -14.84
C ASP A 93 13.00 -8.88 -14.15
N ALA A 94 14.15 -9.06 -14.80
CA ALA A 94 15.26 -9.83 -14.26
C ALA A 94 16.08 -9.07 -13.21
N ALA A 95 15.73 -7.81 -12.91
CA ALA A 95 16.44 -7.00 -11.93
C ALA A 95 15.99 -7.27 -10.49
N GLY A 96 14.83 -7.92 -10.31
CA GLY A 96 14.29 -8.34 -9.03
C GLY A 96 13.98 -9.84 -8.96
N VAL A 97 14.07 -10.40 -7.76
CA VAL A 97 13.68 -11.78 -7.44
C VAL A 97 12.85 -11.75 -6.16
N VAL A 98 11.79 -12.57 -6.11
CA VAL A 98 11.01 -12.81 -4.89
C VAL A 98 11.51 -14.10 -4.25
N ASP A 99 12.19 -13.98 -3.11
CA ASP A 99 12.89 -15.08 -2.46
C ASP A 99 11.98 -15.88 -1.53
N ALA A 100 11.11 -15.18 -0.80
CA ALA A 100 10.23 -15.80 0.20
C ALA A 100 8.95 -14.97 0.42
N VAL A 101 7.92 -15.64 0.94
CA VAL A 101 6.70 -15.02 1.44
C VAL A 101 6.36 -15.55 2.82
N GLU A 102 6.05 -14.64 3.74
CA GLU A 102 5.50 -14.91 5.06
C GLU A 102 4.09 -14.35 5.14
N ARG A 103 3.15 -15.16 5.62
CA ARG A 103 1.74 -14.75 5.83
C ARG A 103 1.53 -14.49 7.31
N LEU A 104 1.36 -13.22 7.68
CA LEU A 104 1.19 -12.82 9.07
C LEU A 104 -0.28 -12.90 9.52
N SER A 105 -1.20 -12.54 8.62
CA SER A 105 -2.65 -12.63 8.82
C SER A 105 -3.36 -12.82 7.47
N PRO A 106 -4.68 -13.08 7.43
CA PRO A 106 -5.41 -13.25 6.18
C PRO A 106 -5.29 -12.06 5.21
N THR A 107 -4.99 -10.86 5.73
CA THR A 107 -4.88 -9.63 4.96
C THR A 107 -3.51 -8.96 5.05
N GLU A 108 -2.49 -9.70 5.50
CA GLU A 108 -1.14 -9.17 5.66
C GLU A 108 -0.11 -10.18 5.21
N SER A 109 0.83 -9.72 4.39
CA SER A 109 1.90 -10.56 3.87
C SER A 109 3.19 -9.78 3.75
N VAL A 110 4.30 -10.48 3.99
CA VAL A 110 5.65 -9.95 3.90
C VAL A 110 6.39 -10.78 2.85
N TRP A 111 6.99 -10.10 1.87
CA TRP A 111 7.85 -10.72 0.87
C TRP A 111 9.28 -10.29 1.09
N THR A 112 10.19 -11.25 1.05
CA THR A 112 11.62 -10.95 0.93
C THR A 112 11.95 -10.92 -0.55
N ILE A 113 12.55 -9.81 -1.00
CA ILE A 113 12.98 -9.64 -2.38
C ILE A 113 14.47 -9.30 -2.42
N THR A 114 15.10 -9.69 -3.52
CA THR A 114 16.47 -9.28 -3.83
C THR A 114 16.46 -8.53 -5.15
N THR A 115 17.14 -7.39 -5.18
CA THR A 115 17.21 -6.51 -6.35
C THR A 115 18.65 -6.17 -6.69
N THR A 116 18.93 -6.01 -7.97
CA THR A 116 20.26 -5.63 -8.48
C THR A 116 20.28 -4.22 -9.09
N ALA A 117 19.10 -3.69 -9.43
CA ALA A 117 18.87 -2.36 -9.97
C ALA A 117 17.39 -1.99 -9.72
N ARG A 118 16.90 -0.95 -10.41
CA ARG A 118 15.46 -0.69 -10.53
C ARG A 118 14.72 -1.95 -10.99
N ALA A 119 13.70 -2.35 -10.23
CA ALA A 119 12.92 -3.56 -10.50
C ALA A 119 11.42 -3.27 -10.39
N ARG A 120 10.62 -4.00 -11.16
CA ARG A 120 9.15 -3.95 -11.13
C ARG A 120 8.58 -5.25 -10.61
N PHE A 121 7.53 -5.13 -9.82
CA PHE A 121 6.83 -6.26 -9.23
C PHE A 121 5.32 -6.12 -9.45
N ALA A 122 4.67 -7.25 -9.72
CA ALA A 122 3.21 -7.34 -9.79
C ALA A 122 2.68 -8.17 -8.62
N LEU A 123 1.69 -7.62 -7.93
CA LEU A 123 0.82 -8.35 -7.03
C LEU A 123 -0.41 -8.81 -7.83
N THR A 124 -0.65 -10.11 -7.89
CA THR A 124 -1.75 -10.73 -8.64
C THR A 124 -2.53 -11.69 -7.75
N VAL A 125 -3.77 -12.01 -8.13
CA VAL A 125 -4.64 -12.97 -7.44
C VAL A 125 -4.91 -14.15 -8.38
N ALA A 126 -5.07 -15.36 -7.85
CA ALA A 126 -5.10 -16.59 -8.67
C ALA A 126 -6.27 -16.64 -9.67
N ASP A 127 -7.35 -15.91 -9.40
CA ASP A 127 -8.60 -15.90 -10.17
C ASP A 127 -8.90 -14.54 -10.84
N SER A 128 -7.94 -13.62 -10.92
CA SER A 128 -8.19 -12.26 -11.40
C SER A 128 -8.70 -12.17 -12.84
N ASN A 129 -8.45 -13.20 -13.63
CA ASN A 129 -8.92 -13.32 -15.02
C ASN A 129 -10.09 -14.32 -15.17
N ASP A 130 -10.61 -14.89 -14.08
CA ASP A 130 -11.75 -15.79 -14.14
C ASP A 130 -13.05 -14.99 -14.32
N THR A 131 -13.67 -15.17 -15.49
CA THR A 131 -14.97 -14.55 -15.81
C THR A 131 -16.14 -15.52 -15.62
N SER A 132 -15.91 -16.67 -14.98
CA SER A 132 -16.94 -17.67 -14.72
C SER A 132 -18.01 -17.12 -13.76
N PRO A 133 -19.25 -17.64 -13.80
CA PRO A 133 -20.31 -17.18 -12.90
C PRO A 133 -19.94 -17.41 -11.43
N TRP A 134 -19.96 -16.34 -10.64
CA TRP A 134 -19.71 -16.39 -9.20
C TRP A 134 -21.00 -16.24 -8.39
N ARG A 135 -20.99 -16.81 -7.18
CA ARG A 135 -22.08 -16.67 -6.21
C ARG A 135 -21.56 -15.87 -5.04
N PHE A 136 -22.28 -14.82 -4.66
CA PHE A 136 -21.96 -14.01 -3.50
C PHE A 136 -23.16 -13.90 -2.56
N ILE A 137 -22.87 -13.64 -1.29
CA ILE A 137 -23.88 -13.35 -0.29
C ILE A 137 -23.68 -11.89 0.12
N MET A 138 -24.73 -11.10 0.02
CA MET A 138 -24.72 -9.74 0.55
C MET A 138 -25.16 -9.78 2.01
N PHE A 139 -24.27 -9.38 2.90
CA PHE A 139 -24.63 -9.10 4.29
C PHE A 139 -24.79 -7.59 4.42
N ALA A 140 -26.04 -7.14 4.59
CA ALA A 140 -26.31 -5.74 4.91
C ALA A 140 -26.35 -5.60 6.42
N ASP A 141 -25.42 -4.85 6.98
CA ASP A 141 -25.53 -4.35 8.35
C ASP A 141 -26.52 -3.19 8.34
N VAL A 142 -27.73 -3.41 8.86
CA VAL A 142 -28.71 -2.34 9.02
C VAL A 142 -28.45 -1.70 10.38
N GLN A 143 -27.72 -0.59 10.37
CA GLN A 143 -27.46 0.23 11.55
C GLN A 143 -28.53 1.31 11.76
#